data_AF-A0A1V2I7Z2-F1
#
_entry.id   AF-A0A1V2I7Z2-F1
#
_cell.length_a   1.000
_cell.length_b   1.000
_cell.length_c   1.000
_cell.angle_alpha   90.00
_cell.angle_beta   90.00
_cell.angle_gamma   90.00
#
_symmetry.space_group_name_H-M   'P 1'
#
loop_
_entity.id
_entity.type
_entity.pdbx_description
1 polymer ?
#
loop_
_entity_poly.entity_id
_entity_poly.type
_entity_poly.pdbx_seq_one_letter_code
_entity_poly.pdbx_strand_id
1 'polypeptide(L)' 'MSTISGGVTRDAMALHLMVDGVPFGGVGHSGMGYYHGKAGFDTFTHNRAITASALPFAVASTFVPPMVAPPASPVDR' A
#
# COMPACT_ATOMS: atom_id res chain seq x y z
N MET A 1 0.45 24.75 -19.67
CA MET A 1 0.06 24.98 -18.26
C MET A 1 -0.81 23.81 -17.84
N SER A 2 -0.32 22.88 -17.04
CA SER A 2 -1.11 21.77 -16.49
C SER A 2 -1.40 22.05 -15.02
N THR A 3 -2.64 21.81 -14.59
CA THR A 3 -3.08 21.98 -13.20
C THR A 3 -2.95 20.66 -12.45
N ILE A 4 -2.70 20.72 -11.14
CA ILE A 4 -2.69 19.56 -10.24
C ILE A 4 -3.76 19.79 -9.16
N SER A 5 -4.69 18.85 -9.01
CA SER A 5 -5.85 18.94 -8.12
C SER A 5 -6.33 17.56 -7.70
N GLY A 6 -7.00 17.44 -6.55
CA GLY A 6 -7.55 16.17 -6.06
C GLY A 6 -8.77 15.67 -6.85
N GLY A 7 -9.54 16.57 -7.47
CA GLY A 7 -10.70 16.23 -8.28
C GLY A 7 -11.18 17.42 -9.11
N VAL A 8 -11.88 17.13 -10.20
CA VAL A 8 -12.47 18.14 -11.09
C VAL A 8 -13.86 17.67 -11.50
N THR A 9 -14.84 18.56 -11.41
CA THR A 9 -16.10 18.43 -12.16
C THR A 9 -16.13 19.51 -13.22
N ARG A 10 -16.39 19.10 -14.45
CA ARG A 10 -16.60 20.01 -15.56
C ARG A 10 -18.08 20.34 -15.68
N ASP A 11 -18.40 21.61 -15.97
CA ASP A 11 -19.75 22.10 -16.27
C ASP A 11 -20.78 21.91 -15.14
N ALA A 12 -20.34 21.53 -13.94
CA ALA A 12 -21.13 21.43 -12.71
C ALA A 12 -20.23 21.61 -11.48
N MET A 13 -20.84 21.84 -10.31
CA MET A 13 -20.12 21.94 -9.03
C MET A 13 -20.27 20.64 -8.24
N ALA A 14 -19.17 20.19 -7.62
CA ALA A 14 -19.14 19.12 -6.63
C ALA A 14 -19.69 17.74 -7.04
N LEU A 15 -20.03 17.50 -8.31
CA LEU A 15 -20.61 16.22 -8.74
C LEU A 15 -19.69 15.02 -8.44
N HIS A 16 -18.36 15.20 -8.59
CA HIS A 16 -17.37 14.16 -8.29
C HIS A 16 -17.32 13.74 -6.82
N LEU A 17 -17.93 14.53 -5.90
CA LEU A 17 -18.12 14.13 -4.50
C LEU A 17 -19.28 13.13 -4.34
N MET A 18 -20.29 13.17 -5.21
CA MET A 18 -21.52 12.38 -5.08
C MET A 18 -21.46 11.03 -5.81
N VAL A 19 -20.41 10.78 -6.59
CA VAL A 19 -20.24 9.52 -7.34
C VAL A 19 -19.45 8.54 -6.49
N ASP A 20 -20.14 7.52 -5.96
CA ASP A 20 -19.55 6.53 -5.03
C ASP A 20 -18.37 5.74 -5.63
N GLY A 21 -18.39 5.50 -6.93
CA GLY A 21 -17.33 4.78 -7.63
C GLY A 21 -16.05 5.58 -7.89
N VAL A 22 -16.02 6.89 -7.60
CA VAL A 22 -14.88 7.76 -7.92
C VAL A 22 -14.09 8.08 -6.65
N PRO A 23 -12.77 7.81 -6.59
CA PRO A 23 -11.97 8.11 -5.42
C PRO A 23 -11.96 9.61 -5.11
N PHE A 24 -12.53 9.98 -3.96
CA PHE A 24 -12.53 11.35 -3.47
C PHE A 24 -11.37 11.59 -2.49
N GLY A 25 -10.57 12.62 -2.72
CA GLY A 25 -9.37 12.94 -1.94
C GLY A 25 -8.60 14.15 -2.48
N GLY A 26 -7.47 14.46 -1.84
CA GLY A 26 -6.69 15.68 -2.07
C GLY A 26 -5.26 15.42 -2.54
N VAL A 27 -4.58 16.49 -2.95
CA VAL A 27 -3.15 16.50 -3.28
C VAL A 27 -2.47 17.75 -2.72
N GLY A 28 -1.28 17.60 -2.14
CA GLY A 28 -0.52 18.70 -1.52
C GLY A 28 -1.19 19.22 -0.25
N HIS A 29 -1.35 20.55 -0.14
CA HIS A 29 -1.98 21.17 1.04
C HIS A 29 -3.45 20.77 1.24
N SER A 30 -4.12 20.23 0.21
CA SER A 30 -5.50 19.74 0.30
C SER A 30 -5.63 18.32 0.89
N GLY A 31 -4.51 17.63 1.13
CA GLY A 31 -4.48 16.30 1.77
C GLY A 31 -3.75 15.23 0.97
N MET A 32 -3.88 13.98 1.42
CA MET A 32 -3.38 12.77 0.77
C MET A 32 -4.36 11.61 0.92
N GLY A 33 -4.30 10.63 0.02
CA GLY A 33 -5.19 9.46 0.04
C GLY A 33 -6.60 9.75 -0.51
N TYR A 34 -7.43 8.72 -0.58
CA TYR A 34 -8.79 8.77 -1.15
C TYR A 34 -9.70 7.73 -0.48
N TYR A 35 -11.02 7.92 -0.44
CA TYR A 35 -11.88 6.99 0.32
C TYR A 35 -13.22 6.56 -0.29
N HIS A 36 -13.63 7.00 -1.46
CA HIS A 36 -14.95 6.58 -1.98
C HIS A 36 -14.93 5.13 -2.50
N GLY A 37 -16.04 4.40 -2.29
CA GLY A 37 -16.22 3.03 -2.77
C GLY A 37 -15.06 2.09 -2.41
N LYS A 38 -14.53 1.39 -3.42
CA LYS A 38 -13.39 0.47 -3.27
C LYS A 38 -12.14 1.15 -2.71
N ALA A 39 -11.89 2.41 -3.08
CA ALA A 39 -10.72 3.15 -2.59
C ALA A 39 -10.80 3.39 -1.06
N GLY A 40 -12.01 3.52 -0.51
CA GLY A 40 -12.23 3.53 0.93
C GLY A 40 -11.86 2.24 1.61
N PHE A 41 -12.38 1.14 1.07
CA PHE A 41 -12.03 -0.18 1.58
C PHE A 41 -10.52 -0.41 1.55
N ASP A 42 -9.86 -0.13 0.41
CA ASP A 42 -8.42 -0.30 0.26
C ASP A 42 -7.61 0.60 1.21
N THR A 43 -8.12 1.82 1.52
CA THR A 43 -7.46 2.75 2.45
C THR A 43 -7.58 2.31 3.90
N PHE A 44 -8.70 1.72 4.29
CA PHE A 44 -8.95 1.28 5.66
C PHE A 44 -8.65 -0.20 5.90
N THR A 45 -8.09 -0.90 4.91
CA THR A 45 -7.70 -2.31 5.03
C THR A 45 -6.21 -2.51 4.81
N HIS A 46 -5.68 -3.53 5.47
CA HIS A 46 -4.29 -3.93 5.29
C HIS A 46 -4.18 -4.97 4.17
N ASN A 47 -3.60 -4.59 3.03
CA ASN A 47 -3.33 -5.52 1.94
C ASN A 47 -2.12 -6.41 2.28
N ARG A 48 -2.38 -7.51 2.99
CA ARG A 48 -1.36 -8.44 3.47
C ARG A 48 -0.76 -9.23 2.29
N ALA A 49 0.53 -9.03 2.04
CA ALA A 49 1.28 -9.88 1.13
C ALA A 49 1.44 -11.30 1.70
N ILE A 50 1.04 -12.31 0.92
CA ILE A 50 1.25 -13.73 1.22
C ILE A 50 1.95 -14.35 0.00
N THR A 51 3.11 -14.96 0.23
CA THR A 51 3.91 -15.59 -0.82
C THR A 51 4.09 -17.07 -0.48
N ALA A 52 3.97 -17.93 -1.49
CA ALA A 52 4.29 -19.36 -1.40
C ALA A 52 5.31 -19.71 -2.49
N SER A 53 6.32 -20.51 -2.13
CA SER A 53 7.30 -21.04 -3.08
C SER A 53 6.98 -22.50 -3.38
N ALA A 54 6.88 -22.84 -4.66
CA ALA A 54 6.84 -24.23 -5.12
C ALA A 54 8.24 -24.79 -5.40
N LEU A 55 9.30 -23.99 -5.21
CA LEU A 55 10.66 -24.46 -5.40
C LEU A 55 11.00 -25.50 -4.34
N PRO A 56 11.78 -26.53 -4.69
CA PRO A 56 12.37 -27.42 -3.71
C PRO A 56 13.16 -26.61 -2.66
N PHE A 57 13.12 -27.04 -1.40
CA PHE A 57 13.79 -26.36 -0.29
C PHE A 57 15.27 -26.02 -0.60
N ALA A 58 15.98 -26.93 -1.28
CA ALA A 58 17.37 -26.75 -1.68
C ALA A 58 17.62 -25.54 -2.61
N VAL A 59 16.64 -25.18 -3.44
CA VAL A 59 16.72 -24.02 -4.33
C VAL A 59 16.22 -22.77 -3.62
N ALA A 60 15.17 -22.90 -2.78
CA ALA A 60 14.66 -21.80 -1.98
C ALA A 60 15.70 -21.28 -0.97
N SER A 61 16.52 -22.17 -0.40
CA SER A 61 17.57 -21.83 0.58
C SER A 61 18.70 -20.97 -0.01
N THR A 62 18.83 -20.85 -1.32
CA THR A 62 19.82 -19.96 -1.95
C THR A 62 19.44 -18.48 -1.83
N PHE A 63 18.15 -18.16 -1.71
CA PHE A 63 17.67 -16.79 -1.58
C PHE A 63 17.54 -16.30 -0.13
N VAL A 64 17.71 -17.19 0.84
CA VAL A 64 17.69 -16.86 2.27
C VAL A 64 19.13 -16.83 2.75
N PRO A 65 19.57 -15.75 3.44
CA PRO A 65 20.90 -15.76 4.05
C PRO A 65 21.01 -16.97 4.99
N PRO A 66 22.19 -17.63 5.06
CA PRO A 66 22.36 -18.77 5.94
C PRO A 66 21.98 -18.37 7.37
N MET A 67 21.15 -19.18 8.03
CA MET A 67 20.88 -19.04 9.47
C MET A 67 22.17 -19.38 10.23
N VAL A 68 23.07 -18.42 10.31
CA VAL A 68 24.21 -18.47 11.22
C VAL A 68 23.64 -18.17 12.60
N ALA A 69 23.77 -19.12 13.52
CA ALA A 69 23.39 -18.89 14.91
C ALA A 69 24.04 -17.58 15.41
N PRO A 70 23.30 -16.71 16.11
CA PRO A 70 23.91 -15.53 16.71
C PRO A 70 25.09 -15.99 17.58
N PRO A 71 26.24 -15.29 17.55
CA PRO A 71 27.37 -15.66 18.40
C PRO A 71 26.90 -15.71 19.85
N ALA A 72 27.30 -16.76 20.59
CA ALA A 72 26.92 -16.94 21.98
C ALA A 72 27.18 -15.65 22.75
N SER A 73 26.14 -15.14 23.42
CA SER A 73 26.26 -13.88 24.14
C SER A 73 27.33 -14.01 25.25
N PRO A 74 28.08 -12.94 25.57
CA PRO A 74 29.09 -12.98 26.63
C PRO A 74 28.58 -13.29 28.04
N VAL A 75 27.27 -13.48 28.22
CA VAL A 75 26.60 -13.66 29.52
C VAL A 75 26.53 -15.13 29.96
N ASP A 76 26.86 -16.08 29.07
CA ASP A 76 26.88 -17.53 29.36
C ASP A 76 28.27 -18.08 29.78
N ARG A 77 29.13 -17.25 30.39
CA ARG A 77 30.37 -17.68 31.06
C ARG A 77 30.52 -17.07 32.45
#